data_AF-A0A7K4LGS2-F1
#
_entry.id   AF-A0A7K4LGS2-F1
#
_cell.length_a   1.000
_cell.length_b   1.000
_cell.length_c   1.000
_cell.angle_alpha   90.00
_cell.angle_beta   90.00
_cell.angle_gamma   90.00
#
_symmetry.space_group_name_H-M   'P 1'
#
loop_
_entity.id
_entity.type
_entity.pdbx_description
1 polymer ?
#
loop_
_entity_poly.entity_id
_entity_poly.type
_entity_poly.pdbx_seq_one_letter_code
_entity_poly.pdbx_strand_id
1 'polypeptide(L)'
;EGRPALRRCLAVLREAGSDSEQLAALLLVTKAVRAGEVDAATRRQIFDAIGFTLPGRLLASREPPAGCPEHTYRALGLTLLACFCTDPELAAHSQLLNKIPAFNDILLAAADADTSSMLDDVYQCLAAVLATPRGPKELVAKGTVAALCQAYVGRGAGAERALRLLVGLLAAAEARCWQRDAPHLLAVLSRLSDDFLSTEDAAKFELCEVLPHFIPPAPPLAQDAQGSECLHRLYKGLANILGSKLGQRQRDPALKLAACLVQACGSAWIPAGRAASKFLALLVNLACVEVRLVLEEPDPVDVEGKKEVITACYVLMEMGIQECLNEEKPLLEEVQKVQLLRIMEEAFGAVIFYLRQVKQEELHDPFVFASVRILGAWMAEETSSLKQEICELLPFLVHYARKLFEEGDTAASLAQPDESSEGARSPQDALRFLLPGFCHLTAEDKPRDILICEGAPALLCEYFLQQWQLLLPELGSPAPLTSTEMSLQTLCGIFLNLVVTAPDLVRRDKCFSSLMDLLLKSLPFLLPQKDHLVLAANIATLGLMMARILASPAVLQGTRAAKEFFGAALRFLGEAHCARGAAAGHRGALAVSPAY
;
A
#
# COMPACT_ATOMS: atom_id res chain seq x y z
N GLU A 1 45.94 -22.36 -5.70
CA GLU A 1 46.18 -23.73 -6.19
C GLU A 1 45.64 -24.74 -5.17
N GLY A 2 44.68 -25.58 -5.56
CA GLY A 2 43.93 -26.45 -4.63
C GLY A 2 44.77 -27.62 -4.10
N ARG A 3 44.69 -27.85 -2.78
CA ARG A 3 45.45 -28.86 -2.02
C ARG A 3 45.32 -30.25 -2.69
N PRO A 4 46.41 -30.92 -3.14
CA PRO A 4 46.33 -32.23 -3.81
C PRO A 4 45.69 -33.34 -2.96
N ALA A 5 45.75 -33.20 -1.63
CA ALA A 5 45.02 -34.07 -0.71
C ALA A 5 43.50 -33.98 -0.87
N LEU A 6 42.94 -32.78 -1.03
CA LEU A 6 41.50 -32.59 -1.20
C LEU A 6 40.99 -33.20 -2.50
N ARG A 7 41.72 -33.02 -3.61
CA ARG A 7 41.34 -33.62 -4.91
C ARG A 7 41.26 -35.15 -4.82
N ARG A 8 42.17 -35.78 -4.09
CA ARG A 8 42.12 -37.24 -3.84
C ARG A 8 40.92 -37.62 -2.97
N CYS A 9 40.64 -36.88 -1.90
CA CYS A 9 39.45 -37.11 -1.06
C CYS A 9 38.14 -36.97 -1.85
N LEU A 10 38.04 -35.98 -2.75
CA LEU A 10 36.87 -35.79 -3.60
C LEU A 10 36.71 -36.88 -4.66
N ALA A 11 37.81 -37.45 -5.18
CA ALA A 11 37.75 -38.61 -6.07
C ALA A 11 37.20 -39.84 -5.33
N VAL A 12 37.74 -40.13 -4.14
CA VAL A 12 37.25 -41.23 -3.28
C VAL A 12 35.77 -41.05 -2.93
N LEU A 13 35.33 -39.81 -2.66
CA LEU A 13 33.93 -39.52 -2.37
C LEU A 13 32.98 -39.79 -3.56
N ARG A 14 33.44 -39.51 -4.79
CA ARG A 14 32.67 -39.76 -6.02
C ARG A 14 32.64 -41.25 -6.40
N GLU A 15 33.69 -41.98 -6.08
CA GLU A 15 33.83 -43.41 -6.39
C GLU A 15 33.20 -44.33 -5.34
N ALA A 16 32.81 -43.80 -4.18
CA ALA A 16 32.16 -44.55 -3.11
C ALA A 16 30.83 -45.18 -3.56
N GLY A 17 30.69 -46.49 -3.36
CA GLY A 17 29.55 -47.28 -3.82
C GLY A 17 28.44 -47.47 -2.78
N SER A 18 28.71 -47.13 -1.52
CA SER A 18 27.74 -47.22 -0.41
C SER A 18 27.72 -45.96 0.45
N ASP A 19 26.60 -45.72 1.15
CA ASP A 19 26.46 -44.57 2.06
C ASP A 19 27.54 -44.58 3.15
N SER A 20 27.92 -45.75 3.66
CA SER A 20 29.02 -45.90 4.64
C SER A 20 30.37 -45.47 4.09
N GLU A 21 30.69 -45.82 2.84
CA GLU A 21 31.91 -45.37 2.15
C GLU A 21 31.88 -43.86 1.88
N GLN A 22 30.71 -43.31 1.51
CA GLN A 22 30.53 -41.88 1.30
C GLN A 22 30.72 -41.09 2.60
N LEU A 23 30.19 -41.59 3.72
CA LEU A 23 30.39 -40.98 5.04
C LEU A 23 31.85 -41.05 5.51
N ALA A 24 32.52 -42.18 5.28
CA ALA A 24 33.95 -42.32 5.58
C ALA A 24 34.81 -41.35 4.74
N ALA A 25 34.48 -41.20 3.45
CA ALA A 25 35.14 -40.25 2.55
C ALA A 25 34.88 -38.78 2.96
N LEU A 26 33.66 -38.45 3.40
CA LEU A 26 33.30 -37.14 3.96
C LEU A 26 34.14 -36.81 5.21
N LEU A 27 34.40 -37.77 6.10
CA LEU A 27 35.29 -37.58 7.24
C LEU A 27 36.76 -37.32 6.85
N LEU A 28 37.21 -37.85 5.70
CA LEU A 28 38.53 -37.52 5.16
C LEU A 28 38.55 -36.09 4.62
N VAL A 29 37.47 -35.63 3.98
CA VAL A 29 37.33 -34.25 3.50
C VAL A 29 37.38 -33.25 4.65
N THR A 30 36.66 -33.50 5.74
CA THR A 30 36.65 -32.62 6.94
C THR A 30 37.98 -32.61 7.69
N LYS A 31 38.81 -33.66 7.56
CA LYS A 31 40.19 -33.66 8.07
C LYS A 31 41.17 -32.94 7.14
N ALA A 32 40.96 -33.00 5.84
CA ALA A 32 41.83 -32.37 4.83
C ALA A 32 41.63 -30.84 4.73
N VAL A 33 40.46 -30.34 5.13
CA VAL A 33 40.08 -28.94 5.00
C VAL A 33 39.33 -28.47 6.24
N ARG A 34 39.75 -27.35 6.83
CA ARG A 34 39.05 -26.71 7.95
C ARG A 34 37.95 -25.79 7.42
N ALA A 35 36.78 -25.80 8.08
CA ALA A 35 35.60 -25.05 7.64
C ALA A 35 35.84 -23.54 7.43
N GLY A 36 36.71 -22.91 8.22
CA GLY A 36 37.05 -21.48 8.09
C GLY A 36 38.09 -21.14 7.01
N GLU A 37 38.69 -22.13 6.35
CA GLU A 37 39.76 -21.96 5.35
C GLU A 37 39.28 -22.28 3.92
N VAL A 38 37.98 -22.51 3.72
CA VAL A 38 37.41 -22.95 2.44
C VAL A 38 36.84 -21.77 1.68
N ASP A 39 37.37 -21.48 0.49
CA ASP A 39 36.77 -20.51 -0.43
C ASP A 39 35.47 -21.04 -1.06
N ALA A 40 34.67 -20.14 -1.65
CA ALA A 40 33.37 -20.50 -2.23
C ALA A 40 33.50 -21.55 -3.34
N ALA A 41 34.54 -21.46 -4.17
CA ALA A 41 34.81 -22.41 -5.24
C ALA A 41 35.09 -23.83 -4.72
N THR A 42 35.87 -23.95 -3.65
CA THR A 42 36.17 -25.23 -3.02
C THR A 42 34.95 -25.81 -2.30
N ARG A 43 34.13 -24.97 -1.65
CA ARG A 43 32.85 -25.42 -1.07
C ARG A 43 31.93 -25.99 -2.15
N ARG A 44 31.81 -25.32 -3.29
CA ARG A 44 31.00 -25.81 -4.41
C ARG A 44 31.51 -27.14 -4.96
N GLN A 45 32.82 -27.29 -5.11
CA GLN A 45 33.40 -28.58 -5.53
C GLN A 45 33.13 -29.74 -4.56
N ILE A 46 33.08 -29.45 -3.24
CA ILE A 46 32.71 -30.43 -2.22
C ILE A 46 31.22 -30.79 -2.38
N PHE A 47 30.34 -29.80 -2.53
CA PHE A 47 28.91 -30.03 -2.72
C PHE A 47 28.60 -30.81 -4.00
N ASP A 48 29.27 -30.50 -5.11
CA ASP A 48 29.14 -31.23 -6.38
C ASP A 48 29.62 -32.70 -6.25
N ALA A 49 30.60 -32.97 -5.39
CA ALA A 49 31.08 -34.32 -5.13
C ALA A 49 30.15 -35.15 -4.24
N ILE A 50 29.47 -34.51 -3.29
CA ILE A 50 28.49 -35.17 -2.41
C ILE A 50 27.17 -35.42 -3.16
N GLY A 51 26.68 -34.41 -3.87
CA GLY A 51 25.36 -34.40 -4.51
C GLY A 51 24.19 -34.41 -3.52
N PHE A 52 22.97 -34.28 -4.02
CA PHE A 52 21.74 -34.26 -3.18
C PHE A 52 21.23 -35.66 -2.82
N THR A 53 21.73 -36.72 -3.46
CA THR A 53 21.23 -38.08 -3.27
C THR A 53 21.51 -38.60 -1.86
N LEU A 54 22.74 -38.47 -1.37
CA LEU A 54 23.13 -38.93 -0.04
C LEU A 54 22.39 -38.17 1.08
N PRO A 55 22.40 -36.82 1.13
CA PRO A 55 21.62 -36.08 2.14
C PRO A 55 20.13 -36.42 2.06
N GLY A 56 19.59 -36.62 0.86
CA GLY A 56 18.19 -37.01 0.65
C GLY A 56 17.86 -38.39 1.21
N ARG A 57 18.74 -39.39 1.07
CA ARG A 57 18.58 -40.73 1.67
C ARG A 57 18.69 -40.69 3.19
N LEU A 58 19.69 -39.97 3.71
CA LEU A 58 19.92 -39.81 5.14
C LEU A 58 18.71 -39.15 5.84
N LEU A 59 18.15 -38.10 5.25
CA LEU A 59 16.96 -37.41 5.77
C LEU A 59 15.71 -38.31 5.77
N ALA A 60 15.58 -39.22 4.81
CA ALA A 60 14.46 -40.16 4.73
C ALA A 60 14.60 -41.38 5.66
N SER A 61 15.80 -41.62 6.22
CA SER A 61 16.04 -42.79 7.07
C SER A 61 15.19 -42.73 8.34
N ARG A 62 14.51 -43.83 8.66
CA ARG A 62 13.70 -43.98 9.88
C ARG A 62 14.31 -44.97 10.89
N GLU A 63 15.29 -45.77 10.46
CA GLU A 63 15.91 -46.81 11.28
C GLU A 63 17.42 -46.56 11.33
N PRO A 64 17.97 -46.10 12.46
CA PRO A 64 19.41 -46.00 12.62
C PRO A 64 20.02 -47.41 12.87
N PRO A 65 21.33 -47.59 12.67
CA PRO A 65 22.02 -48.83 13.04
C PRO A 65 21.87 -49.12 14.53
N ALA A 66 21.91 -50.40 14.90
CA ALA A 66 21.83 -50.84 16.29
C ALA A 66 22.89 -50.12 17.15
N GLY A 67 22.43 -49.38 18.18
CA GLY A 67 23.30 -48.61 19.09
C GLY A 67 23.43 -47.12 18.77
N CYS A 68 22.79 -46.60 17.72
CA CYS A 68 22.75 -45.18 17.41
C CYS A 68 21.40 -44.53 17.83
N PRO A 69 21.40 -43.26 18.27
CA PRO A 69 20.16 -42.51 18.52
C PRO A 69 19.23 -42.45 17.31
N GLU A 70 17.92 -42.37 17.57
CA GLU A 70 16.84 -42.43 16.56
C GLU A 70 17.02 -41.43 15.41
N HIS A 71 17.61 -40.26 15.69
CA HIS A 71 17.67 -39.14 14.74
C HIS A 71 19.03 -38.91 14.08
N THR A 72 20.06 -39.73 14.38
CA THR A 72 21.44 -39.44 13.96
C THR A 72 21.61 -39.28 12.45
N TYR A 73 21.00 -40.15 11.64
CA TYR A 73 21.09 -40.05 10.17
C TYR A 73 20.30 -38.87 9.61
N ARG A 74 19.12 -38.57 10.18
CA ARG A 74 18.34 -37.40 9.77
C ARG A 74 19.08 -36.10 10.07
N ALA A 75 19.64 -36.00 11.28
CA ALA A 75 20.44 -34.86 11.68
C ALA A 75 21.63 -34.65 10.74
N LEU A 76 22.38 -35.71 10.44
CA LEU A 76 23.51 -35.61 9.51
C LEU A 76 23.09 -35.21 8.09
N GLY A 77 22.00 -35.79 7.57
CA GLY A 77 21.45 -35.43 6.27
C GLY A 77 21.04 -33.95 6.22
N LEU A 78 20.44 -33.46 7.31
CA LEU A 78 20.01 -32.07 7.42
C LEU A 78 21.19 -31.11 7.57
N THR A 79 22.21 -31.43 8.36
CA THR A 79 23.44 -30.63 8.48
C THR A 79 24.14 -30.48 7.14
N LEU A 80 24.18 -31.54 6.31
CA LEU A 80 24.71 -31.47 4.95
C LEU A 80 23.88 -30.51 4.07
N LEU A 81 22.55 -30.59 4.13
CA LEU A 81 21.67 -29.67 3.41
C LEU A 81 21.83 -28.22 3.88
N ALA A 82 21.93 -27.98 5.19
CA ALA A 82 22.18 -26.66 5.76
C ALA A 82 23.52 -26.09 5.31
N CYS A 83 24.55 -26.94 5.19
CA CYS A 83 25.81 -26.57 4.59
C CYS A 83 25.64 -26.18 3.11
N PHE A 84 24.88 -26.94 2.31
CA PHE A 84 24.62 -26.61 0.90
C PHE A 84 23.91 -25.26 0.77
N CYS A 85 22.99 -24.96 1.67
CA CYS A 85 22.27 -23.69 1.75
C CYS A 85 23.16 -22.45 1.98
N THR A 86 24.44 -22.62 2.33
CA THR A 86 25.40 -21.50 2.36
C THR A 86 25.78 -20.98 0.97
N ASP A 87 25.44 -21.73 -0.09
CA ASP A 87 25.54 -21.32 -1.49
C ASP A 87 24.14 -20.96 -2.03
N PRO A 88 23.90 -19.70 -2.45
CA PRO A 88 22.59 -19.25 -2.93
C PRO A 88 22.04 -20.05 -4.13
N GLU A 89 22.89 -20.55 -5.01
CA GLU A 89 22.44 -21.35 -6.16
C GLU A 89 21.93 -22.72 -5.72
N LEU A 90 22.60 -23.34 -4.75
CA LEU A 90 22.16 -24.61 -4.17
C LEU A 90 20.91 -24.44 -3.30
N ALA A 91 20.79 -23.30 -2.60
CA ALA A 91 19.59 -22.91 -1.88
C ALA A 91 18.35 -22.79 -2.81
N ALA A 92 18.56 -22.36 -4.05
CA ALA A 92 17.53 -22.27 -5.07
C ALA A 92 17.32 -23.59 -5.87
N HIS A 93 18.13 -24.62 -5.62
CA HIS A 93 18.14 -25.83 -6.44
C HIS A 93 16.89 -26.69 -6.19
N SER A 94 16.29 -27.22 -7.25
CA SER A 94 15.02 -27.97 -7.19
C SER A 94 15.06 -29.17 -6.23
N GLN A 95 16.20 -29.86 -6.13
CA GLN A 95 16.36 -30.98 -5.20
C GLN A 95 16.30 -30.57 -3.73
N LEU A 96 16.76 -29.36 -3.38
CA LEU A 96 16.60 -28.80 -2.04
C LEU A 96 15.16 -28.32 -1.80
N LEU A 97 14.59 -27.59 -2.77
CA LEU A 97 13.21 -27.10 -2.68
C LEU A 97 12.19 -28.24 -2.51
N ASN A 98 12.49 -29.42 -3.07
CA ASN A 98 11.68 -30.63 -2.87
C ASN A 98 11.76 -31.21 -1.45
N LYS A 99 12.69 -30.75 -0.61
CA LYS A 99 12.83 -31.15 0.81
C LYS A 99 12.12 -30.21 1.78
N ILE A 100 11.58 -29.07 1.32
CA ILE A 100 10.83 -28.13 2.16
C ILE A 100 9.72 -28.83 2.99
N PRO A 101 8.91 -29.77 2.47
CA PRO A 101 7.91 -30.46 3.30
C PRO A 101 8.54 -31.24 4.45
N ALA A 102 9.69 -31.91 4.23
CA ALA A 102 10.40 -32.62 5.29
C ALA A 102 10.97 -31.65 6.35
N PHE A 103 11.38 -30.44 5.94
CA PHE A 103 11.79 -29.39 6.88
C PHE A 103 10.62 -28.92 7.74
N ASN A 104 9.43 -28.75 7.14
CA ASN A 104 8.21 -28.39 7.85
C ASN A 104 7.79 -29.49 8.86
N ASP A 105 7.90 -30.77 8.48
CA ASP A 105 7.60 -31.90 9.36
C ASP A 105 8.51 -31.91 10.60
N ILE A 106 9.82 -31.67 10.42
CA ILE A 106 10.79 -31.59 11.52
C ILE A 106 10.47 -30.41 12.44
N LEU A 107 10.10 -29.27 11.86
CA LEU A 107 9.73 -28.06 12.60
C LEU A 107 8.46 -28.26 13.46
N LEU A 108 7.50 -29.06 12.99
CA LEU A 108 6.28 -29.40 13.73
C LEU A 108 6.48 -30.52 14.77
N ALA A 109 7.40 -31.45 14.52
CA ALA A 109 7.64 -32.60 15.40
C ALA A 109 8.48 -32.27 16.65
N ALA A 110 9.20 -31.14 16.64
CA ALA A 110 10.19 -30.83 17.66
C ALA A 110 9.57 -30.35 18.99
N ALA A 111 9.24 -31.31 19.86
CA ALA A 111 8.88 -31.08 21.26
C ALA A 111 10.02 -31.47 22.24
N ASP A 112 11.05 -32.18 21.77
CA ASP A 112 12.09 -32.79 22.62
C ASP A 112 13.48 -32.15 22.45
N ALA A 113 14.22 -32.04 23.56
CA ALA A 113 15.54 -31.38 23.64
C ALA A 113 16.62 -32.00 22.72
N ASP A 114 16.50 -33.29 22.38
CA ASP A 114 17.44 -34.02 21.52
C ASP A 114 17.36 -33.63 20.03
N THR A 115 16.39 -32.79 19.65
CA THR A 115 16.17 -32.33 18.27
C THR A 115 16.65 -30.91 17.99
N SER A 116 17.26 -30.22 18.98
CA SER A 116 17.64 -28.80 18.87
C SER A 116 18.60 -28.50 17.71
N SER A 117 19.60 -29.35 17.48
CA SER A 117 20.56 -29.14 16.38
C SER A 117 19.89 -29.28 15.02
N MET A 118 18.94 -30.20 14.89
CA MET A 118 18.16 -30.36 13.67
C MET A 118 17.28 -29.13 13.41
N LEU A 119 16.67 -28.56 14.46
CA LEU A 119 15.92 -27.32 14.30
C LEU A 119 16.80 -26.17 13.80
N ASP A 120 18.03 -26.04 14.31
CA ASP A 120 18.98 -25.02 13.86
C ASP A 120 19.26 -25.15 12.36
N ASP A 121 19.54 -26.37 11.90
CA ASP A 121 19.77 -26.66 10.48
C ASP A 121 18.52 -26.43 9.62
N VAL A 122 17.32 -26.76 10.12
CA VAL A 122 16.04 -26.44 9.42
C VAL A 122 15.90 -24.93 9.24
N TYR A 123 16.03 -24.15 10.31
CA TYR A 123 15.89 -22.69 10.23
C TYR A 123 16.92 -22.08 9.28
N GLN A 124 18.16 -22.58 9.28
CA GLN A 124 19.18 -22.16 8.32
C GLN A 124 18.78 -22.47 6.88
N CYS A 125 18.26 -23.68 6.60
CA CYS A 125 17.79 -24.04 5.27
C CYS A 125 16.63 -23.13 4.81
N LEU A 126 15.62 -22.92 5.66
CA LEU A 126 14.46 -22.10 5.32
C LEU A 126 14.87 -20.62 5.11
N ALA A 127 15.77 -20.09 5.93
CA ALA A 127 16.30 -18.73 5.78
C ALA A 127 17.07 -18.57 4.45
N ALA A 128 17.91 -19.54 4.10
CA ALA A 128 18.65 -19.51 2.85
C ALA A 128 17.73 -19.60 1.63
N VAL A 129 16.72 -20.47 1.68
CA VAL A 129 15.71 -20.56 0.62
C VAL A 129 14.97 -19.24 0.49
N LEU A 130 14.50 -18.65 1.61
CA LEU A 130 13.79 -17.37 1.63
C LEU A 130 14.59 -16.24 0.96
N ALA A 131 15.91 -16.24 1.11
CA ALA A 131 16.81 -15.26 0.50
C ALA A 131 16.98 -15.41 -1.03
N THR A 132 16.39 -16.42 -1.66
CA THR A 132 16.46 -16.63 -3.12
C THR A 132 15.24 -16.03 -3.85
N PRO A 133 15.35 -15.63 -5.13
CA PRO A 133 14.23 -15.02 -5.87
C PRO A 133 12.98 -15.90 -6.01
N ARG A 134 13.15 -17.23 -6.07
CA ARG A 134 12.04 -18.19 -6.21
C ARG A 134 11.61 -18.80 -4.87
N GLY A 135 12.41 -18.62 -3.82
CA GLY A 135 12.22 -19.23 -2.51
C GLY A 135 10.90 -18.90 -1.83
N PRO A 136 10.52 -17.61 -1.67
CA PRO A 136 9.25 -17.24 -1.04
C PRO A 136 8.06 -17.95 -1.70
N LYS A 137 8.04 -18.01 -3.04
CA LYS A 137 6.99 -18.68 -3.81
C LYS A 137 6.89 -20.17 -3.50
N GLU A 138 8.02 -20.86 -3.36
CA GLU A 138 8.09 -22.30 -3.08
C GLU A 138 7.77 -22.61 -1.62
N LEU A 139 8.26 -21.81 -0.68
CA LEU A 139 7.96 -21.95 0.76
C LEU A 139 6.46 -21.82 1.03
N VAL A 140 5.82 -20.80 0.47
CA VAL A 140 4.36 -20.59 0.56
C VAL A 140 3.60 -21.74 -0.09
N ALA A 141 4.01 -22.19 -1.27
CA ALA A 141 3.35 -23.29 -1.98
C ALA A 141 3.43 -24.63 -1.22
N LYS A 142 4.52 -24.87 -0.50
CA LYS A 142 4.81 -26.12 0.21
C LYS A 142 4.43 -26.08 1.70
N GLY A 143 3.63 -25.09 2.13
CA GLY A 143 3.02 -25.06 3.46
C GLY A 143 3.93 -24.58 4.59
N THR A 144 5.04 -23.92 4.28
CA THR A 144 5.98 -23.44 5.31
C THR A 144 5.38 -22.35 6.20
N VAL A 145 4.48 -21.50 5.68
CA VAL A 145 3.82 -20.45 6.48
C VAL A 145 3.05 -21.07 7.64
N ALA A 146 2.16 -22.04 7.38
CA ALA A 146 1.42 -22.74 8.43
C ALA A 146 2.35 -23.38 9.47
N ALA A 147 3.41 -24.05 9.02
CA ALA A 147 4.36 -24.71 9.91
C ALA A 147 5.06 -23.71 10.85
N LEU A 148 5.56 -22.59 10.30
CA LEU A 148 6.19 -21.52 11.07
C LEU A 148 5.21 -20.85 12.05
N CYS A 149 3.96 -20.61 11.63
CA CYS A 149 2.92 -20.08 12.51
C CYS A 149 2.68 -21.00 13.71
N GLN A 150 2.56 -22.31 13.47
CA GLN A 150 2.37 -23.30 14.53
C GLN A 150 3.58 -23.38 15.47
N ALA A 151 4.80 -23.40 14.92
CA ALA A 151 6.03 -23.40 15.73
C ALA A 151 6.19 -22.12 16.57
N TYR A 152 5.80 -20.97 16.01
CA TYR A 152 5.72 -19.75 16.80
C TYR A 152 4.68 -19.93 17.91
N VAL A 153 3.39 -20.10 17.58
CA VAL A 153 2.28 -20.18 18.55
C VAL A 153 2.51 -21.22 19.65
N GLY A 154 3.12 -22.36 19.33
CA GLY A 154 3.45 -23.42 20.29
C GLY A 154 4.52 -23.07 21.34
N ARG A 155 5.14 -21.89 21.27
CA ARG A 155 6.22 -21.42 22.19
C ARG A 155 7.41 -22.39 22.28
N GLY A 156 7.70 -23.13 21.21
CA GLY A 156 8.80 -24.08 21.15
C GLY A 156 10.19 -23.42 21.04
N ALA A 157 11.24 -24.23 21.15
CA ALA A 157 12.60 -23.79 20.90
C ALA A 157 12.73 -23.23 19.47
N GLY A 158 13.10 -21.95 19.35
CA GLY A 158 13.22 -21.28 18.05
C GLY A 158 12.01 -20.49 17.57
N ALA A 159 10.99 -20.26 18.42
CA ALA A 159 9.86 -19.39 18.09
C ALA A 159 10.29 -18.02 17.49
N GLU A 160 11.32 -17.38 18.04
CA GLU A 160 11.87 -16.11 17.50
C GLU A 160 12.47 -16.24 16.09
N ARG A 161 12.98 -17.41 15.72
CA ARG A 161 13.43 -17.68 14.34
C ARG A 161 12.25 -17.90 13.42
N ALA A 162 11.21 -18.59 13.89
CA ALA A 162 9.98 -18.75 13.14
C ALA A 162 9.33 -17.39 12.84
N LEU A 163 9.25 -16.51 13.84
CA LEU A 163 8.73 -15.15 13.69
C LEU A 163 9.51 -14.34 12.66
N ARG A 164 10.86 -14.36 12.73
CA ARG A 164 11.71 -13.67 11.74
C ARG A 164 11.51 -14.17 10.32
N LEU A 165 11.36 -15.48 10.12
CA LEU A 165 11.07 -16.05 8.80
C LEU A 165 9.67 -15.68 8.31
N LEU A 166 8.68 -15.65 9.19
CA LEU A 166 7.33 -15.20 8.86
C LEU A 166 7.33 -13.74 8.40
N VAL A 167 8.02 -12.85 9.11
CA VAL A 167 8.18 -11.44 8.72
C VAL A 167 8.80 -11.34 7.32
N GLY A 168 9.87 -12.09 7.05
CA GLY A 168 10.49 -12.08 5.71
C GLY A 168 9.59 -12.67 4.60
N LEU A 169 8.79 -13.70 4.91
CA LEU A 169 7.81 -14.26 3.98
C LEU A 169 6.65 -13.30 3.69
N LEU A 170 6.16 -12.58 4.71
CA LEU A 170 5.11 -11.57 4.56
C LEU A 170 5.63 -10.39 3.75
N ALA A 171 6.85 -9.91 4.02
CA ALA A 171 7.48 -8.86 3.22
C ALA A 171 7.67 -9.25 1.73
N ALA A 172 7.93 -10.53 1.44
CA ALA A 172 8.19 -11.00 0.08
C ALA A 172 6.95 -11.52 -0.68
N ALA A 173 5.90 -11.96 0.02
CA ALA A 173 4.79 -12.69 -0.57
C ALA A 173 3.45 -12.51 0.20
N GLU A 174 3.22 -11.32 0.78
CA GLU A 174 2.08 -10.97 1.64
C GLU A 174 0.74 -11.56 1.17
N ALA A 175 0.29 -11.18 -0.04
CA ALA A 175 -1.01 -11.57 -0.57
C ALA A 175 -1.18 -13.10 -0.64
N ARG A 176 -0.11 -13.82 -1.02
CA ARG A 176 -0.14 -15.29 -1.15
C ARG A 176 -0.10 -15.98 0.20
N CYS A 177 0.60 -15.42 1.19
CA CYS A 177 0.60 -15.90 2.57
C CYS A 177 -0.81 -15.81 3.15
N TRP A 178 -1.45 -14.64 3.05
CA TRP A 178 -2.81 -14.43 3.55
C TRP A 178 -3.85 -15.27 2.82
N GLN A 179 -3.76 -15.39 1.49
CA GLN A 179 -4.69 -16.19 0.71
C GLN A 179 -4.72 -17.67 1.13
N ARG A 180 -3.57 -18.23 1.53
CA ARG A 180 -3.44 -19.67 1.84
C ARG A 180 -3.59 -19.98 3.32
N ASP A 181 -3.01 -19.13 4.18
CA ASP A 181 -2.75 -19.46 5.58
C ASP A 181 -3.32 -18.41 6.56
N ALA A 182 -4.31 -17.62 6.14
CA ALA A 182 -5.02 -16.64 6.97
C ALA A 182 -5.33 -17.10 8.42
N PRO A 183 -5.94 -18.28 8.68
CA PRO A 183 -6.26 -18.68 10.06
C PRO A 183 -5.00 -18.85 10.93
N HIS A 184 -3.91 -19.36 10.36
CA HIS A 184 -2.64 -19.52 11.08
C HIS A 184 -1.99 -18.15 11.36
N LEU A 185 -2.05 -17.23 10.40
CA LEU A 185 -1.54 -15.86 10.57
C LEU A 185 -2.35 -15.07 11.61
N LEU A 186 -3.67 -15.22 11.64
CA LEU A 186 -4.52 -14.63 12.67
C LEU A 186 -4.22 -15.18 14.07
N ALA A 187 -3.86 -16.46 14.20
CA ALA A 187 -3.41 -17.03 15.47
C ALA A 187 -2.09 -16.38 15.94
N VAL A 188 -1.16 -16.13 15.03
CA VAL A 188 0.09 -15.39 15.32
C VAL A 188 -0.22 -13.96 15.74
N LEU A 189 -1.09 -13.24 15.03
CA LEU A 189 -1.52 -11.88 15.38
C LEU A 189 -2.19 -11.84 16.76
N SER A 190 -3.03 -12.82 17.08
CA SER A 190 -3.68 -12.92 18.40
C SER A 190 -2.66 -13.03 19.51
N ARG A 191 -1.61 -13.85 19.32
CA ARG A 191 -0.52 -13.95 20.26
C ARG A 191 0.31 -12.66 20.33
N LEU A 192 0.72 -12.10 19.20
CA LEU A 192 1.52 -10.87 19.17
C LEU A 192 0.79 -9.70 19.85
N SER A 193 -0.52 -9.60 19.67
CA SER A 193 -1.34 -8.56 20.32
C SER A 193 -1.47 -8.77 21.85
N ASP A 194 -1.47 -10.03 22.31
CA ASP A 194 -1.45 -10.37 23.74
C ASP A 194 -0.07 -10.08 24.38
N ASP A 195 1.00 -10.52 23.72
CA ASP A 195 2.38 -10.21 24.11
C ASP A 195 2.59 -8.67 24.11
N PHE A 196 2.03 -7.92 23.15
CA PHE A 196 2.10 -6.46 23.08
C PHE A 196 1.35 -5.76 24.23
N LEU A 197 0.18 -6.27 24.61
CA LEU A 197 -0.58 -5.73 25.72
C LEU A 197 0.13 -5.96 27.05
N SER A 198 0.70 -7.16 27.25
CA SER A 198 1.30 -7.61 28.51
C SER A 198 2.75 -7.15 28.73
N THR A 199 3.52 -6.89 27.67
CA THR A 199 4.92 -6.48 27.78
C THR A 199 5.05 -5.03 28.24
N GLU A 200 5.93 -4.76 29.21
CA GLU A 200 6.18 -3.43 29.79
C GLU A 200 7.63 -2.92 29.63
N ASP A 201 8.50 -3.73 29.02
CA ASP A 201 9.91 -3.38 28.80
C ASP A 201 10.19 -2.90 27.36
N ALA A 202 11.47 -2.82 26.99
CA ALA A 202 11.89 -2.38 25.67
C ALA A 202 11.34 -3.25 24.52
N ALA A 203 11.05 -4.54 24.77
CA ALA A 203 10.52 -5.42 23.74
C ALA A 203 9.11 -5.01 23.28
N LYS A 204 8.37 -4.22 24.08
CA LYS A 204 7.08 -3.66 23.68
C LYS A 204 7.21 -2.78 22.43
N PHE A 205 8.32 -2.06 22.28
CA PHE A 205 8.56 -1.18 21.13
C PHE A 205 9.04 -1.96 19.90
N GLU A 206 9.80 -3.03 20.10
CA GLU A 206 10.17 -3.97 19.02
C GLU A 206 8.91 -4.64 18.43
N LEU A 207 7.92 -4.95 19.26
CA LEU A 207 6.64 -5.47 18.78
C LEU A 207 5.89 -4.48 17.88
N CYS A 208 6.06 -3.17 18.05
CA CYS A 208 5.49 -2.16 17.14
C CYS A 208 6.06 -2.26 15.72
N GLU A 209 7.30 -2.72 15.56
CA GLU A 209 7.94 -2.92 14.24
C GLU A 209 7.52 -4.26 13.62
N VAL A 210 7.24 -5.28 14.44
CA VAL A 210 6.84 -6.61 13.96
C VAL A 210 5.37 -6.64 13.56
N LEU A 211 4.47 -6.10 14.39
CA LEU A 211 3.02 -6.18 14.24
C LEU A 211 2.47 -5.73 12.86
N PRO A 212 2.98 -4.66 12.22
CA PRO A 212 2.48 -4.22 10.91
C PRO A 212 2.51 -5.31 9.84
N HIS A 213 3.50 -6.21 9.87
CA HIS A 213 3.62 -7.31 8.90
C HIS A 213 2.47 -8.33 9.00
N PHE A 214 1.78 -8.39 10.14
CA PHE A 214 0.70 -9.33 10.44
C PHE A 214 -0.69 -8.69 10.37
N ILE A 215 -0.79 -7.45 9.88
CA ILE A 215 -2.08 -6.81 9.59
C ILE A 215 -2.48 -7.21 8.16
N PRO A 216 -3.65 -7.83 7.93
CA PRO A 216 -4.08 -8.28 6.61
C PRO A 216 -4.48 -7.09 5.71
N PRO A 217 -4.26 -7.19 4.39
CA PRO A 217 -4.46 -6.08 3.45
C PRO A 217 -5.94 -5.71 3.14
N ALA A 218 -6.92 -6.55 3.52
CA ALA A 218 -8.41 -6.41 3.47
C ALA A 218 -9.04 -7.80 3.12
N PRO A 219 -10.31 -8.15 3.47
CA PRO A 219 -11.35 -7.40 4.20
C PRO A 219 -11.19 -7.48 5.74
N PRO A 220 -11.97 -6.69 6.51
CA PRO A 220 -11.55 -6.11 7.79
C PRO A 220 -11.35 -7.15 8.89
N LEU A 221 -10.20 -7.06 9.56
CA LEU A 221 -9.99 -7.58 10.92
C LEU A 221 -11.17 -7.34 11.86
N ALA A 222 -11.90 -6.24 11.67
CA ALA A 222 -13.05 -5.85 12.49
C ALA A 222 -14.32 -6.70 12.28
N GLN A 223 -14.41 -7.51 11.22
CA GLN A 223 -15.61 -8.33 10.95
C GLN A 223 -15.61 -9.66 11.72
N ASP A 224 -14.43 -10.18 12.05
CA ASP A 224 -14.28 -11.43 12.77
C ASP A 224 -14.09 -11.18 14.28
N ALA A 225 -14.60 -12.07 15.12
CA ALA A 225 -14.54 -11.93 16.58
C ALA A 225 -13.08 -11.98 17.09
N GLN A 226 -12.26 -12.87 16.52
CA GLN A 226 -10.84 -12.97 16.88
C GLN A 226 -10.08 -11.72 16.43
N GLY A 227 -10.35 -11.23 15.22
CA GLY A 227 -9.76 -9.99 14.72
C GLY A 227 -10.14 -8.76 15.57
N SER A 228 -11.41 -8.63 15.96
CA SER A 228 -11.89 -7.57 16.85
C SER A 228 -11.21 -7.59 18.22
N GLU A 229 -10.99 -8.78 18.79
CA GLU A 229 -10.24 -8.92 20.04
C GLU A 229 -8.77 -8.50 19.89
N CYS A 230 -8.12 -8.86 18.78
CA CYS A 230 -6.76 -8.40 18.47
C CYS A 230 -6.71 -6.87 18.39
N LEU A 231 -7.64 -6.24 17.67
CA LEU A 231 -7.72 -4.78 17.55
C LEU A 231 -7.87 -4.10 18.92
N HIS A 232 -8.70 -4.66 19.81
CA HIS A 232 -8.87 -4.12 21.16
C HIS A 232 -7.58 -4.19 22.01
N ARG A 233 -6.83 -5.29 21.91
CA ARG A 233 -5.53 -5.44 22.59
C ARG A 233 -4.50 -4.45 22.05
N LEU A 234 -4.45 -4.29 20.72
CA LEU A 234 -3.58 -3.32 20.04
C LEU A 234 -3.92 -1.88 20.43
N TYR A 235 -5.21 -1.53 20.43
CA TYR A 235 -5.70 -0.23 20.90
C TYR A 235 -5.22 0.08 22.31
N LYS A 236 -5.41 -0.86 23.26
CA LYS A 236 -4.97 -0.66 24.65
C LYS A 236 -3.45 -0.51 24.76
N GLY A 237 -2.69 -1.33 24.04
CA GLY A 237 -1.22 -1.25 24.05
C GLY A 237 -0.72 0.08 23.50
N LEU A 238 -1.29 0.56 22.39
CA LEU A 238 -0.97 1.86 21.79
C LEU A 238 -1.39 3.02 22.68
N ALA A 239 -2.57 2.96 23.31
CA ALA A 239 -3.03 3.97 24.26
C ALA A 239 -2.09 4.10 25.46
N ASN A 240 -1.55 2.98 25.96
CA ASN A 240 -0.56 2.98 27.04
C ASN A 240 0.77 3.60 26.61
N ILE A 241 1.26 3.27 25.41
CA ILE A 241 2.51 3.82 24.86
C ILE A 241 2.38 5.32 24.62
N LEU A 242 1.40 5.72 23.79
CA LEU A 242 1.27 7.10 23.33
C LEU A 242 0.74 8.04 24.42
N GLY A 243 0.02 7.50 25.41
CA GLY A 243 -0.36 8.24 26.62
C GLY A 243 0.79 8.49 27.60
N SER A 244 1.93 7.81 27.42
CA SER A 244 3.10 7.94 28.28
C SER A 244 4.06 9.03 27.79
N LYS A 245 4.85 9.60 28.71
CA LYS A 245 5.88 10.61 28.38
C LYS A 245 7.14 9.92 27.83
N LEU A 246 7.09 9.52 26.57
CA LEU A 246 8.17 8.78 25.89
C LEU A 246 8.99 9.65 24.94
N GLY A 247 10.22 9.22 24.64
CA GLY A 247 11.08 9.84 23.63
C GLY A 247 10.76 9.39 22.21
N GLN A 248 11.26 10.11 21.19
CA GLN A 248 10.99 9.86 19.77
C GLN A 248 11.22 8.39 19.36
N ARG A 249 12.36 7.79 19.72
CA ARG A 249 12.70 6.39 19.40
C ARG A 249 11.64 5.36 19.81
N GLN A 250 10.83 5.67 20.82
CA GLN A 250 9.77 4.81 21.32
C GLN A 250 8.40 5.18 20.73
N ARG A 251 8.19 6.46 20.38
CA ARG A 251 6.94 6.94 19.79
C ARG A 251 6.83 6.60 18.31
N ASP A 252 7.93 6.69 17.56
CA ASP A 252 7.93 6.50 16.11
C ASP A 252 7.37 5.13 15.68
N PRO A 253 7.82 3.99 16.27
CA PRO A 253 7.27 2.68 15.94
C PRO A 253 5.77 2.59 16.25
N ALA A 254 5.32 3.21 17.34
CA ALA A 254 3.92 3.20 17.75
C ALA A 254 3.02 4.03 16.82
N LEU A 255 3.52 5.17 16.31
CA LEU A 255 2.82 5.97 15.30
C LEU A 255 2.72 5.21 13.97
N LYS A 256 3.80 4.51 13.55
CA LYS A 256 3.78 3.65 12.36
C LYS A 256 2.76 2.51 12.50
N LEU A 257 2.72 1.83 13.64
CA LEU A 257 1.73 0.78 13.90
C LEU A 257 0.30 1.33 13.88
N ALA A 258 0.05 2.48 14.52
CA ALA A 258 -1.26 3.12 14.49
C ALA A 258 -1.70 3.49 13.07
N ALA A 259 -0.80 4.02 12.25
CA ALA A 259 -1.08 4.35 10.85
C ALA A 259 -1.42 3.09 10.02
N CYS A 260 -0.69 1.99 10.24
CA CYS A 260 -0.98 0.71 9.59
C CYS A 260 -2.38 0.18 9.95
N LEU A 261 -2.80 0.30 11.21
CA LEU A 261 -4.16 -0.06 11.64
C LEU A 261 -5.23 0.81 10.98
N VAL A 262 -5.00 2.12 10.87
CA VAL A 262 -5.89 3.05 10.18
C VAL A 262 -6.04 2.69 8.70
N GLN A 263 -4.94 2.34 8.01
CA GLN A 263 -5.00 1.91 6.61
C GLN A 263 -5.79 0.61 6.44
N ALA A 264 -5.65 -0.34 7.36
CA ALA A 264 -6.29 -1.66 7.24
C ALA A 264 -7.78 -1.67 7.62
N CYS A 265 -8.22 -0.82 8.55
CA CYS A 265 -9.60 -0.87 9.06
C CYS A 265 -10.24 0.49 9.37
N GLY A 266 -9.65 1.60 8.91
CA GLY A 266 -10.17 2.95 9.15
C GLY A 266 -10.20 3.29 10.64
N SER A 267 -11.24 3.98 11.09
CA SER A 267 -11.44 4.29 12.52
C SER A 267 -11.96 3.12 13.35
N ALA A 268 -12.28 1.96 12.74
CA ALA A 268 -12.97 0.85 13.41
C ALA A 268 -12.15 0.14 14.50
N TRP A 269 -10.81 0.27 14.51
CA TRP A 269 -9.98 -0.29 15.58
C TRP A 269 -10.03 0.53 16.88
N ILE A 270 -10.50 1.78 16.82
CA ILE A 270 -10.70 2.63 17.98
C ILE A 270 -12.13 2.41 18.49
N PRO A 271 -12.32 1.88 19.71
CA PRO A 271 -13.66 1.61 20.23
C PRO A 271 -14.42 2.92 20.48
N ALA A 272 -15.75 2.86 20.57
CA ALA A 272 -16.54 4.02 20.96
C ALA A 272 -16.35 4.38 22.44
N GLY A 273 -16.49 5.67 22.77
CA GLY A 273 -16.57 6.17 24.14
C GLY A 273 -15.49 7.19 24.51
N ARG A 274 -15.64 7.78 25.70
CA ARG A 274 -14.87 8.97 26.12
C ARG A 274 -13.35 8.75 26.16
N ALA A 275 -12.90 7.58 26.60
CA ALA A 275 -11.46 7.27 26.66
C ALA A 275 -10.85 7.19 25.25
N ALA A 276 -11.57 6.56 24.32
CA ALA A 276 -11.14 6.39 22.95
C ALA A 276 -11.17 7.71 22.16
N SER A 277 -12.18 8.55 22.41
CA SER A 277 -12.24 9.92 21.91
C SER A 277 -11.01 10.75 22.31
N LYS A 278 -10.61 10.70 23.59
CA LYS A 278 -9.39 11.35 24.08
C LYS A 278 -8.14 10.77 23.45
N PHE A 279 -8.08 9.45 23.28
CA PHE A 279 -6.96 8.77 22.64
C PHE A 279 -6.81 9.19 21.18
N LEU A 280 -7.90 9.24 20.41
CA LEU A 280 -7.90 9.69 19.02
C LEU A 280 -7.40 11.13 18.90
N ALA A 281 -7.90 12.03 19.74
CA ALA A 281 -7.41 13.42 19.76
C ALA A 281 -5.91 13.51 20.13
N LEU A 282 -5.44 12.69 21.08
CA LEU A 282 -4.03 12.60 21.41
C LEU A 282 -3.19 12.08 20.24
N LEU A 283 -3.65 11.02 19.56
CA LEU A 283 -2.97 10.38 18.45
C LEU A 283 -2.76 11.35 17.28
N VAL A 284 -3.83 12.05 16.88
CA VAL A 284 -3.76 13.06 15.80
C VAL A 284 -2.85 14.22 16.22
N ASN A 285 -2.97 14.71 17.46
CA ASN A 285 -2.09 15.76 17.97
C ASN A 285 -0.61 15.34 17.94
N LEU A 286 -0.28 14.12 18.38
CA LEU A 286 1.10 13.61 18.34
C LEU A 286 1.63 13.51 16.90
N ALA A 287 0.79 13.07 15.95
CA ALA A 287 1.15 13.04 14.54
C ALA A 287 1.47 14.46 14.01
N CYS A 288 0.61 15.44 14.30
CA CYS A 288 0.85 16.83 13.92
C CYS A 288 2.13 17.40 14.55
N VAL A 289 2.41 17.07 15.81
CA VAL A 289 3.65 17.50 16.49
C VAL A 289 4.87 16.92 15.80
N GLU A 290 4.89 15.64 15.45
CA GLU A 290 6.04 15.02 14.78
C GLU A 290 6.24 15.59 13.36
N VAL A 291 5.16 15.83 12.62
CA VAL A 291 5.20 16.52 11.30
C VAL A 291 5.87 17.88 11.42
N ARG A 292 5.46 18.69 12.38
CA ARG A 292 6.04 20.03 12.60
C ARG A 292 7.49 19.97 13.03
N LEU A 293 7.83 19.08 13.97
CA LEU A 293 9.20 18.93 14.45
C LEU A 293 10.20 18.64 13.32
N VAL A 294 9.77 17.94 12.26
CA VAL A 294 10.62 17.59 11.14
C VAL A 294 10.54 18.60 9.98
N LEU A 295 9.37 19.21 9.74
CA LEU A 295 9.13 20.02 8.53
C LEU A 295 9.09 21.54 8.73
N GLU A 296 8.94 22.04 9.97
CA GLU A 296 8.86 23.48 10.25
C GLU A 296 10.24 24.16 10.07
N GLU A 297 11.33 23.46 10.42
CA GLU A 297 12.72 23.85 10.14
C GLU A 297 13.49 22.62 9.63
N PRO A 298 13.35 22.26 8.34
CA PRO A 298 13.83 20.98 7.84
C PRO A 298 15.36 20.93 7.74
N ASP A 299 15.96 20.02 8.50
CA ASP A 299 17.33 19.57 8.26
C ASP A 299 17.30 18.36 7.30
N PRO A 300 18.10 18.37 6.20
CA PRO A 300 18.05 17.28 5.21
C PRO A 300 18.33 15.89 5.77
N VAL A 301 19.18 15.77 6.80
CA VAL A 301 19.52 14.47 7.41
C VAL A 301 18.37 13.97 8.26
N ASP A 302 17.77 14.87 9.04
CA ASP A 302 16.61 14.54 9.88
C ASP A 302 15.38 14.19 9.05
N VAL A 303 15.10 14.96 7.99
CA VAL A 303 14.00 14.67 7.05
C VAL A 303 14.18 13.29 6.44
N GLU A 304 15.36 12.99 5.88
CA GLU A 304 15.65 11.69 5.26
C GLU A 304 15.44 10.53 6.25
N GLY A 305 15.95 10.67 7.47
CA GLY A 305 15.80 9.65 8.51
C GLY A 305 14.37 9.47 9.04
N LYS A 306 13.47 10.42 8.76
CA LYS A 306 12.10 10.46 9.32
C LYS A 306 10.99 10.31 8.27
N LYS A 307 11.28 10.25 6.98
CA LYS A 307 10.27 10.13 5.90
C LYS A 307 9.18 9.10 6.18
N GLU A 308 9.55 7.91 6.66
CA GLU A 308 8.59 6.85 6.97
C GLU A 308 7.64 7.21 8.10
N VAL A 309 8.14 7.78 9.21
CA VAL A 309 7.28 8.14 10.35
C VAL A 309 6.38 9.32 9.99
N ILE A 310 6.87 10.28 9.21
CA ILE A 310 6.08 11.43 8.77
C ILE A 310 4.99 11.00 7.79
N THR A 311 5.29 10.07 6.88
CA THR A 311 4.28 9.45 6.01
C THR A 311 3.20 8.71 6.82
N ALA A 312 3.59 8.00 7.89
CA ALA A 312 2.64 7.42 8.83
C ALA A 312 1.80 8.49 9.56
N CYS A 313 2.42 9.61 9.96
CA CYS A 313 1.70 10.73 10.57
C CYS A 313 0.68 11.36 9.61
N TYR A 314 0.97 11.46 8.31
CA TYR A 314 0.00 11.93 7.32
C TYR A 314 -1.26 11.07 7.26
N VAL A 315 -1.13 9.74 7.38
CA VAL A 315 -2.28 8.82 7.46
C VAL A 315 -3.13 9.12 8.70
N LEU A 316 -2.48 9.38 9.85
CA LEU A 316 -3.17 9.69 11.10
C LEU A 316 -3.86 11.06 11.04
N MET A 317 -3.24 12.05 10.39
CA MET A 317 -3.85 13.36 10.13
C MET A 317 -5.06 13.24 9.21
N GLU A 318 -4.99 12.43 8.15
CA GLU A 318 -6.11 12.17 7.25
C GLU A 318 -7.31 11.56 7.97
N MET A 319 -7.08 10.59 8.87
CA MET A 319 -8.13 10.10 9.78
C MET A 319 -8.68 11.21 10.67
N GLY A 320 -7.83 12.12 11.16
CA GLY A 320 -8.24 13.29 11.92
C GLY A 320 -9.18 14.22 11.14
N ILE A 321 -8.87 14.49 9.86
CA ILE A 321 -9.71 15.27 8.95
C ILE A 321 -11.07 14.56 8.77
N GLN A 322 -11.06 13.27 8.41
CA GLN A 322 -12.27 12.49 8.21
C GLN A 322 -13.17 12.47 9.45
N GLU A 323 -12.59 12.33 10.63
CA GLU A 323 -13.35 12.30 11.88
C GLU A 323 -13.93 13.67 12.27
N CYS A 324 -13.27 14.77 11.90
CA CYS A 324 -13.82 16.11 12.11
C CYS A 324 -15.10 16.32 11.27
N LEU A 325 -15.16 15.70 10.09
CA LEU A 325 -16.30 15.78 9.15
C LEU A 325 -17.39 14.73 9.42
N ASN A 326 -17.13 13.74 10.26
CA ASN A 326 -18.08 12.68 10.56
C ASN A 326 -19.28 13.22 11.38
N GLU A 327 -20.47 13.18 10.78
CA GLU A 327 -21.72 13.62 11.42
C GLU A 327 -22.56 12.47 12.00
N GLU A 328 -22.46 11.26 11.44
CA GLU A 328 -23.37 10.16 11.81
C GLU A 328 -23.03 9.57 13.19
N LYS A 329 -21.76 9.24 13.41
CA LYS A 329 -21.27 8.61 14.64
C LYS A 329 -19.87 9.15 14.99
N PRO A 330 -19.75 10.43 15.32
CA PRO A 330 -18.45 11.01 15.66
C PRO A 330 -17.87 10.37 16.92
N LEU A 331 -16.59 10.01 16.85
CA LEU A 331 -15.75 9.67 17.98
C LEU A 331 -15.28 10.93 18.73
N LEU A 332 -15.12 12.05 18.04
CA LEU A 332 -14.63 13.30 18.61
C LEU A 332 -15.79 14.22 19.06
N GLU A 333 -15.65 14.80 20.25
CA GLU A 333 -16.51 15.89 20.70
C GLU A 333 -16.21 17.18 19.91
N GLU A 334 -17.19 18.06 19.73
CA GLU A 334 -17.03 19.30 18.95
C GLU A 334 -15.86 20.18 19.43
N VAL A 335 -15.66 20.28 20.75
CA VAL A 335 -14.51 21.02 21.31
C VAL A 335 -13.17 20.41 20.86
N GLN A 336 -13.09 19.09 20.78
CA GLN A 336 -11.89 18.39 20.30
C GLN A 336 -11.69 18.59 18.81
N LYS A 337 -12.76 18.57 18.00
CA LYS A 337 -12.70 18.86 16.57
C LYS A 337 -12.11 20.24 16.31
N VAL A 338 -12.62 21.28 16.97
CA VAL A 338 -12.09 22.65 16.85
C VAL A 338 -10.62 22.73 17.26
N GLN A 339 -10.24 22.06 18.35
CA GLN A 339 -8.85 22.04 18.80
C GLN A 339 -7.92 21.33 17.79
N LEU A 340 -8.35 20.20 17.24
CA LEU A 340 -7.58 19.44 16.27
C LEU A 340 -7.43 20.18 14.95
N LEU A 341 -8.47 20.86 14.46
CA LEU A 341 -8.39 21.68 13.25
C LEU A 341 -7.27 22.73 13.36
N ARG A 342 -7.18 23.43 14.51
CA ARG A 342 -6.10 24.39 14.76
C ARG A 342 -4.71 23.74 14.76
N ILE A 343 -4.57 22.57 15.38
CA ILE A 343 -3.28 21.86 15.45
C ILE A 343 -2.88 21.32 14.07
N MET A 344 -3.85 20.83 13.29
CA MET A 344 -3.64 20.39 11.91
C MET A 344 -3.25 21.57 11.02
N GLU A 345 -3.87 22.74 11.18
CA GLU A 345 -3.49 23.97 10.47
C GLU A 345 -2.00 24.28 10.65
N GLU A 346 -1.51 24.25 11.90
CA GLU A 346 -0.08 24.46 12.19
C GLU A 346 0.81 23.40 11.52
N ALA A 347 0.37 22.13 11.48
CA ALA A 347 1.09 21.06 10.80
C ALA A 347 1.10 21.20 9.27
N PHE A 348 -0.03 21.60 8.67
CA PHE A 348 -0.10 21.88 7.23
C PHE A 348 0.72 23.11 6.85
N GLY A 349 0.85 24.10 7.74
CA GLY A 349 1.83 25.18 7.57
C GLY A 349 3.26 24.66 7.37
N ALA A 350 3.69 23.68 8.19
CA ALA A 350 4.99 23.02 8.04
C ALA A 350 5.10 22.19 6.75
N VAL A 351 4.05 21.48 6.35
CA VAL A 351 4.01 20.74 5.07
C VAL A 351 4.17 21.71 3.87
N ILE A 352 3.45 22.84 3.88
CA ILE A 352 3.57 23.86 2.85
C ILE A 352 4.99 24.45 2.83
N PHE A 353 5.56 24.74 4.01
CA PHE A 353 6.91 25.26 4.11
C PHE A 353 7.95 24.30 3.53
N TYR A 354 7.83 22.99 3.80
CA TYR A 354 8.66 21.95 3.18
C TYR A 354 8.49 21.92 1.66
N LEU A 355 7.25 21.86 1.16
CA LEU A 355 6.97 21.75 -0.28
C LEU A 355 7.53 22.94 -1.09
N ARG A 356 7.59 24.14 -0.51
CA ARG A 356 8.20 25.33 -1.15
C ARG A 356 9.71 25.19 -1.39
N GLN A 357 10.37 24.30 -0.66
CA GLN A 357 11.82 24.12 -0.70
C GLN A 357 12.24 22.97 -1.61
N VAL A 358 11.29 22.16 -2.08
CA VAL A 358 11.55 21.00 -2.93
C VAL A 358 12.17 21.44 -4.26
N LYS A 359 13.29 20.83 -4.60
CA LYS A 359 14.03 21.09 -5.85
C LYS A 359 13.55 20.18 -6.98
N GLN A 360 13.88 20.55 -8.22
CA GLN A 360 13.52 19.76 -9.40
C GLN A 360 14.03 18.31 -9.39
N GLU A 361 15.17 18.09 -8.74
CA GLU A 361 15.83 16.79 -8.58
C GLU A 361 15.04 15.85 -7.65
N GLU A 362 14.28 16.42 -6.72
CA GLU A 362 13.56 15.72 -5.65
C GLU A 362 12.12 15.38 -6.03
N LEU A 363 11.64 15.81 -7.19
CA LEU A 363 10.23 15.63 -7.58
C LEU A 363 9.82 14.16 -7.75
N HIS A 364 10.75 13.23 -7.90
CA HIS A 364 10.44 11.79 -7.96
C HIS A 364 10.45 11.11 -6.59
N ASP A 365 10.76 11.86 -5.53
CA ASP A 365 10.75 11.34 -4.18
C ASP A 365 9.31 11.01 -3.75
N PRO A 366 9.01 9.74 -3.41
CA PRO A 366 7.69 9.35 -2.92
C PRO A 366 7.22 10.17 -1.71
N PHE A 367 8.14 10.74 -0.92
CA PHE A 367 7.82 11.60 0.19
C PHE A 367 7.21 12.95 -0.23
N VAL A 368 7.66 13.51 -1.36
CA VAL A 368 7.05 14.72 -1.95
C VAL A 368 5.63 14.40 -2.40
N PHE A 369 5.41 13.27 -3.06
CA PHE A 369 4.08 12.82 -3.45
C PHE A 369 3.15 12.63 -2.25
N ALA A 370 3.63 11.96 -1.19
CA ALA A 370 2.86 11.79 0.04
C ALA A 370 2.49 13.14 0.69
N SER A 371 3.40 14.12 0.65
CA SER A 371 3.20 15.47 1.18
C SER A 371 2.18 16.27 0.35
N VAL A 372 2.22 16.16 -0.99
CA VAL A 372 1.21 16.75 -1.87
C VAL A 372 -0.15 16.08 -1.68
N ARG A 373 -0.18 14.75 -1.50
CA ARG A 373 -1.42 13.98 -1.28
C ARG A 373 -2.15 14.42 -0.02
N ILE A 374 -1.46 14.51 1.11
CA ILE A 374 -2.08 14.92 2.38
C ILE A 374 -2.52 16.38 2.34
N LEU A 375 -1.76 17.26 1.66
CA LEU A 375 -2.17 18.65 1.45
C LEU A 375 -3.42 18.73 0.56
N GLY A 376 -3.52 17.90 -0.47
CA GLY A 376 -4.73 17.78 -1.29
C GLY A 376 -5.96 17.39 -0.47
N ALA A 377 -5.82 16.45 0.47
CA ALA A 377 -6.89 16.07 1.39
C ALA A 377 -7.29 17.24 2.32
N TRP A 378 -6.34 18.05 2.78
CA TRP A 378 -6.67 19.27 3.56
C TRP A 378 -7.40 20.31 2.72
N MET A 379 -6.89 20.62 1.53
CA MET A 379 -7.49 21.61 0.62
C MET A 379 -8.88 21.21 0.14
N ALA A 380 -9.22 19.92 0.15
CA ALA A 380 -10.54 19.41 -0.18
C ALA A 380 -11.59 19.78 0.88
N GLU A 381 -11.18 19.89 2.15
CA GLU A 381 -12.12 19.95 3.28
C GLU A 381 -12.04 21.26 4.06
N GLU A 382 -10.88 21.92 4.09
CA GLU A 382 -10.64 23.18 4.79
C GLU A 382 -10.26 24.29 3.81
N THR A 383 -11.18 25.23 3.60
CA THR A 383 -11.07 26.30 2.59
C THR A 383 -10.87 27.69 3.18
N SER A 384 -10.73 27.83 4.50
CA SER A 384 -10.65 29.12 5.21
C SER A 384 -9.26 29.43 5.77
N SER A 385 -8.52 28.39 6.21
CA SER A 385 -7.16 28.52 6.74
C SER A 385 -6.07 28.50 5.65
N LEU A 386 -4.90 29.06 5.97
CA LEU A 386 -3.68 29.02 5.13
C LEU A 386 -3.84 29.54 3.68
N LYS A 387 -4.84 30.40 3.42
CA LYS A 387 -5.15 30.86 2.05
C LYS A 387 -3.98 31.50 1.33
N GLN A 388 -3.24 32.36 2.03
CA GLN A 388 -2.10 33.05 1.44
C GLN A 388 -1.00 32.04 1.11
N GLU A 389 -0.75 31.12 2.05
CA GLU A 389 0.30 30.14 1.96
C GLU A 389 0.05 29.15 0.81
N ILE A 390 -1.20 28.72 0.67
CA ILE A 390 -1.67 27.90 -0.45
C ILE A 390 -1.51 28.67 -1.77
N CYS A 391 -1.95 29.93 -1.86
CA CYS A 391 -1.80 30.74 -3.08
C CYS A 391 -0.34 30.83 -3.54
N GLU A 392 0.59 31.05 -2.62
CA GLU A 392 2.02 31.11 -2.90
C GLU A 392 2.60 29.75 -3.32
N LEU A 393 2.00 28.63 -2.90
CA LEU A 393 2.43 27.27 -3.27
C LEU A 393 1.81 26.77 -4.59
N LEU A 394 0.71 27.36 -5.06
CA LEU A 394 0.00 26.91 -6.28
C LEU A 394 0.89 26.73 -7.53
N PRO A 395 1.83 27.65 -7.86
CA PRO A 395 2.73 27.45 -8.99
C PRO A 395 3.51 26.13 -8.91
N PHE A 396 4.01 25.79 -7.73
CA PHE A 396 4.69 24.52 -7.50
C PHE A 396 3.73 23.33 -7.69
N LEU A 397 2.51 23.37 -7.13
CA LEU A 397 1.55 22.26 -7.24
C LEU A 397 1.15 22.00 -8.70
N VAL A 398 0.90 23.04 -9.49
CA VAL A 398 0.56 22.92 -10.91
C VAL A 398 1.75 22.37 -11.70
N HIS A 399 2.96 22.89 -11.46
CA HIS A 399 4.18 22.39 -12.11
C HIS A 399 4.45 20.92 -11.78
N TYR A 400 4.34 20.55 -10.50
CA TYR A 400 4.55 19.18 -10.02
C TYR A 400 3.55 18.20 -10.64
N ALA A 401 2.27 18.54 -10.59
CA ALA A 401 1.20 17.72 -11.14
C ALA A 401 1.33 17.55 -12.67
N ARG A 402 1.73 18.62 -13.38
CA ARG A 402 2.03 18.56 -14.81
C ARG A 402 3.16 17.60 -15.12
N LYS A 403 4.30 17.71 -14.42
CA LYS A 403 5.47 16.85 -14.65
C LYS A 403 5.12 15.37 -14.48
N LEU A 404 4.43 15.01 -13.39
CA LEU A 404 4.02 13.63 -13.15
C LEU A 404 3.02 13.11 -14.20
N PHE A 405 2.10 13.97 -14.65
CA PHE A 405 1.13 13.64 -15.69
C PHE A 405 1.80 13.36 -17.05
N GLU A 406 2.69 14.25 -17.50
CA GLU A 406 3.43 14.12 -18.78
C GLU A 406 4.33 12.87 -18.81
N GLU A 407 4.98 12.56 -17.69
CA GLU A 407 5.81 11.36 -17.55
C GLU A 407 4.98 10.07 -17.54
N GLY A 408 3.83 10.09 -16.85
CA GLY A 408 2.89 8.98 -16.84
C GLY A 408 2.34 8.65 -18.22
N ASP A 409 1.99 9.67 -19.02
CA ASP A 409 1.50 9.51 -20.39
C ASP A 409 2.58 8.98 -21.34
N THR A 410 3.82 9.44 -21.17
CA THR A 410 4.98 8.93 -21.91
C THR A 410 5.23 7.45 -21.59
N ALA A 411 5.16 7.06 -20.31
CA ALA A 411 5.35 5.68 -19.88
C ALA A 411 4.23 4.75 -20.38
N ALA A 412 2.96 5.20 -20.33
CA ALA A 412 1.82 4.44 -20.83
C ALA A 412 1.91 4.20 -22.35
N SER A 413 2.45 5.17 -23.09
CA SER A 413 2.65 5.07 -24.55
C SER A 413 3.76 4.08 -24.95
N LEU A 414 4.72 3.79 -24.04
CA LEU A 414 5.86 2.90 -24.28
C LEU A 414 5.68 1.48 -23.72
N ALA A 415 4.72 1.27 -22.83
CA ALA A 415 4.48 -0.04 -22.20
C ALA A 415 3.83 -1.03 -23.18
N GLN A 416 4.53 -2.11 -23.50
CA GLN A 416 3.92 -3.32 -24.10
C GLN A 416 3.33 -4.22 -23.00
N PRO A 417 2.26 -4.98 -23.28
CA PRO A 417 1.60 -5.83 -22.30
C PRO A 417 2.43 -7.08 -22.04
N ASP A 418 3.44 -6.99 -21.17
CA ASP A 418 4.13 -8.15 -20.61
C ASP A 418 3.67 -8.38 -19.15
N GLU A 419 3.10 -9.56 -18.89
CA GLU A 419 2.51 -10.00 -17.62
C GLU A 419 3.54 -10.29 -16.50
N SER A 420 4.81 -9.88 -16.64
CA SER A 420 5.90 -10.31 -15.73
C SER A 420 6.54 -9.23 -14.86
N SER A 421 5.97 -8.03 -14.77
CA SER A 421 6.52 -6.98 -13.90
C SER A 421 5.60 -6.67 -12.72
N GLU A 422 5.65 -7.50 -11.68
CA GLU A 422 5.09 -7.22 -10.33
C GLU A 422 5.80 -6.04 -9.61
N GLY A 423 6.63 -5.25 -10.31
CA GLY A 423 7.35 -4.09 -9.76
C GLY A 423 7.22 -2.80 -10.56
N ALA A 424 6.35 -2.73 -11.58
CA ALA A 424 6.10 -1.48 -12.28
C ALA A 424 5.35 -0.53 -11.34
N ARG A 425 6.07 0.44 -10.74
CA ARG A 425 5.47 1.54 -9.95
C ARG A 425 4.37 2.16 -10.82
N SER A 426 3.12 2.03 -10.39
CA SER A 426 2.00 2.72 -11.03
C SER A 426 2.33 4.22 -11.08
N PRO A 427 2.09 4.92 -12.20
CA PRO A 427 2.37 6.34 -12.30
C PRO A 427 1.66 7.10 -11.17
N GLN A 428 2.40 7.99 -10.52
CA GLN A 428 1.90 8.79 -9.40
C GLN A 428 0.92 9.85 -9.92
N ASP A 429 -0.37 9.65 -9.69
CA ASP A 429 -1.43 10.58 -10.11
C ASP A 429 -1.68 11.64 -9.03
N ALA A 430 -0.89 12.72 -9.07
CA ALA A 430 -1.04 13.83 -8.14
C ALA A 430 -2.27 14.68 -8.44
N LEU A 431 -2.69 14.78 -9.71
CA LEU A 431 -3.86 15.57 -10.11
C LEU A 431 -5.11 15.10 -9.40
N ARG A 432 -5.36 13.78 -9.36
CA ARG A 432 -6.53 13.21 -8.67
C ARG A 432 -6.70 13.69 -7.23
N PHE A 433 -5.61 13.86 -6.49
CA PHE A 433 -5.67 14.31 -5.10
C PHE A 433 -5.80 15.84 -4.96
N LEU A 434 -5.40 16.60 -5.97
CA LEU A 434 -5.50 18.06 -5.98
C LEU A 434 -6.85 18.57 -6.52
N LEU A 435 -7.57 17.75 -7.31
CA LEU A 435 -8.83 18.16 -7.96
C LEU A 435 -9.86 18.76 -7.00
N PRO A 436 -10.18 18.17 -5.82
CA PRO A 436 -11.18 18.75 -4.93
C PRO A 436 -10.77 20.15 -4.43
N GLY A 437 -9.51 20.31 -4.02
CA GLY A 437 -8.96 21.60 -3.64
C GLY A 437 -9.00 22.62 -4.78
N PHE A 438 -8.63 22.23 -6.00
CA PHE A 438 -8.72 23.10 -7.18
C PHE A 438 -10.18 23.48 -7.52
N CYS A 439 -11.15 22.62 -7.23
CA CYS A 439 -12.57 22.94 -7.37
C CYS A 439 -12.96 24.11 -6.46
N HIS A 440 -12.59 24.08 -5.18
CA HIS A 440 -12.83 25.20 -4.27
C HIS A 440 -12.08 26.47 -4.69
N LEU A 441 -10.79 26.33 -5.01
CA LEU A 441 -9.93 27.46 -5.34
C LEU A 441 -10.33 28.17 -6.64
N THR A 442 -10.88 27.47 -7.63
CA THR A 442 -11.37 28.11 -8.86
C THR A 442 -12.64 28.95 -8.64
N ALA A 443 -13.36 28.76 -7.54
CA ALA A 443 -14.48 29.62 -7.19
C ALA A 443 -14.03 30.97 -6.59
N GLU A 444 -12.81 31.06 -6.04
CA GLU A 444 -12.26 32.27 -5.42
C GLU A 444 -11.39 33.08 -6.38
N ASP A 445 -11.43 34.42 -6.29
CA ASP A 445 -10.78 35.31 -7.27
C ASP A 445 -9.26 35.14 -7.36
N LYS A 446 -8.54 35.36 -6.25
CA LYS A 446 -7.06 35.33 -6.22
C LYS A 446 -6.48 33.96 -6.64
N PRO A 447 -6.85 32.83 -6.02
CA PRO A 447 -6.27 31.54 -6.39
C PRO A 447 -6.68 31.09 -7.80
N ARG A 448 -7.89 31.44 -8.29
CA ARG A 448 -8.28 31.20 -9.68
C ARG A 448 -7.32 31.90 -10.65
N ASP A 449 -7.01 33.17 -10.42
CA ASP A 449 -6.10 33.93 -11.30
C ASP A 449 -4.71 33.30 -11.35
N ILE A 450 -4.21 32.79 -10.22
CA ILE A 450 -2.94 32.05 -10.16
C ILE A 450 -3.03 30.75 -10.97
N LEU A 451 -4.06 29.92 -10.75
CA LEU A 451 -4.27 28.68 -11.51
C LEU A 451 -4.33 28.92 -13.02
N ILE A 452 -5.00 30.00 -13.46
CA ILE A 452 -5.06 30.39 -14.86
C ILE A 452 -3.67 30.78 -15.39
N CYS A 453 -2.94 31.62 -14.65
CA CYS A 453 -1.59 32.06 -15.02
C CYS A 453 -0.59 30.89 -15.15
N GLU A 454 -0.70 29.88 -14.28
CA GLU A 454 0.13 28.68 -14.27
C GLU A 454 -0.29 27.62 -15.32
N GLY A 455 -1.31 27.92 -16.12
CA GLY A 455 -1.79 27.04 -17.19
C GLY A 455 -2.51 25.79 -16.70
N ALA A 456 -3.12 25.82 -15.50
CA ALA A 456 -3.93 24.73 -14.99
C ALA A 456 -5.13 24.38 -15.90
N PRO A 457 -5.85 25.33 -16.53
CA PRO A 457 -6.99 25.00 -17.39
C PRO A 457 -6.64 24.05 -18.55
N ALA A 458 -5.50 24.28 -19.22
CA ALA A 458 -5.03 23.42 -20.31
C ALA A 458 -4.64 22.02 -19.79
N LEU A 459 -3.88 21.95 -18.70
CA LEU A 459 -3.51 20.70 -18.04
C LEU A 459 -4.74 19.88 -17.64
N LEU A 460 -5.74 20.52 -17.03
CA LEU A 460 -6.96 19.86 -16.60
C LEU A 460 -7.83 19.41 -17.78
N CYS A 461 -7.78 20.09 -18.93
CA CYS A 461 -8.45 19.63 -20.15
C CYS A 461 -7.82 18.35 -20.69
N GLU A 462 -6.48 18.29 -20.73
CA GLU A 462 -5.74 17.10 -21.14
C GLU A 462 -6.02 15.93 -20.19
N TYR A 463 -6.00 16.20 -18.88
CA TYR A 463 -6.35 15.22 -17.86
C TYR A 463 -7.80 14.73 -18.00
N PHE A 464 -8.77 15.63 -18.26
CA PHE A 464 -10.16 15.26 -18.52
C PHE A 464 -10.28 14.31 -19.72
N LEU A 465 -9.58 14.60 -20.82
CA LEU A 465 -9.55 13.74 -22.01
C LEU A 465 -9.00 12.35 -21.68
N GLN A 466 -7.90 12.26 -20.93
CA GLN A 466 -7.30 10.99 -20.53
C GLN A 466 -8.25 10.19 -19.62
N GLN A 467 -8.81 10.81 -18.58
CA GLN A 467 -9.77 10.15 -17.68
C GLN A 467 -11.03 9.69 -18.41
N TRP A 468 -11.49 10.46 -19.40
CA TRP A 468 -12.60 10.02 -20.25
C TRP A 468 -12.27 8.77 -21.07
N GLN A 469 -11.06 8.68 -21.63
CA GLN A 469 -10.61 7.48 -22.36
C GLN A 469 -10.50 6.26 -21.44
N LEU A 470 -10.10 6.44 -20.18
CA LEU A 470 -10.04 5.38 -19.18
C LEU A 470 -11.43 4.89 -18.75
N LEU A 471 -12.42 5.79 -18.72
CA LEU A 471 -13.81 5.42 -18.38
C LEU A 471 -14.51 4.66 -19.51
N LEU A 472 -14.13 4.90 -20.78
CA LEU A 472 -14.84 4.37 -21.95
C LEU A 472 -14.96 2.83 -21.98
N PRO A 473 -13.93 2.04 -21.64
CA PRO A 473 -14.03 0.58 -21.54
C PRO A 473 -14.88 0.09 -20.36
N GLU A 474 -15.02 0.90 -19.30
CA GLU A 474 -15.77 0.55 -18.09
C GLU A 474 -17.28 0.77 -18.25
N LEU A 475 -17.66 1.67 -19.17
CA LEU A 475 -19.04 2.04 -19.50
C LEU A 475 -19.83 0.84 -20.06
N GLY A 476 -20.56 0.15 -19.17
CA GLY A 476 -21.37 -1.03 -19.47
C GLY A 476 -21.14 -2.22 -18.54
N SER A 477 -20.15 -2.14 -17.65
CA SER A 477 -19.99 -3.08 -16.53
C SER A 477 -20.74 -2.56 -15.30
N PRO A 478 -21.55 -3.39 -14.60
CA PRO A 478 -22.15 -3.00 -13.33
C PRO A 478 -21.06 -2.98 -12.24
N ALA A 479 -20.31 -1.88 -12.19
CA ALA A 479 -19.26 -1.64 -11.20
C ALA A 479 -19.61 -0.42 -10.34
N PRO A 480 -19.14 -0.37 -9.08
CA PRO A 480 -19.27 0.84 -8.25
C PRO A 480 -18.55 2.03 -8.90
N LEU A 481 -18.93 3.25 -8.49
CA LEU A 481 -18.30 4.51 -8.91
C LEU A 481 -16.77 4.39 -8.88
N THR A 482 -16.13 4.55 -10.05
CA THR A 482 -14.68 4.45 -10.16
C THR A 482 -14.01 5.76 -9.79
N SER A 483 -12.74 5.71 -9.35
CA SER A 483 -11.96 6.93 -9.06
C SER A 483 -11.84 7.85 -10.27
N THR A 484 -11.92 7.29 -11.47
CA THR A 484 -11.94 7.99 -12.76
C THR A 484 -13.23 8.79 -12.93
N GLU A 485 -14.38 8.19 -12.67
CA GLU A 485 -15.66 8.91 -12.72
C GLU A 485 -15.69 10.07 -11.71
N MET A 486 -15.27 9.84 -10.46
CA MET A 486 -15.17 10.89 -9.44
C MET A 486 -14.28 12.05 -9.88
N SER A 487 -13.15 11.75 -10.55
CA SER A 487 -12.25 12.76 -11.10
C SER A 487 -12.94 13.60 -12.17
N LEU A 488 -13.66 12.97 -13.10
CA LEU A 488 -14.41 13.65 -14.16
C LEU A 488 -15.54 14.53 -13.60
N GLN A 489 -16.25 14.06 -12.57
CA GLN A 489 -17.29 14.84 -11.90
C GLN A 489 -16.69 16.11 -11.26
N THR A 490 -15.59 15.99 -10.51
CA THR A 490 -14.91 17.14 -9.90
C THR A 490 -14.35 18.11 -10.94
N LEU A 491 -13.77 17.59 -12.03
CA LEU A 491 -13.32 18.42 -13.16
C LEU A 491 -14.47 19.21 -13.80
N CYS A 492 -15.66 18.61 -13.93
CA CYS A 492 -16.83 19.35 -14.42
C CYS A 492 -17.15 20.55 -13.51
N GLY A 493 -17.03 20.38 -12.19
CA GLY A 493 -17.16 21.48 -11.21
C GLY A 493 -16.12 22.58 -11.42
N ILE A 494 -14.84 22.20 -11.57
CA ILE A 494 -13.75 23.16 -11.86
C ILE A 494 -14.05 23.96 -13.12
N PHE A 495 -14.39 23.29 -14.22
CA PHE A 495 -14.68 23.98 -15.48
C PHE A 495 -15.94 24.84 -15.39
N LEU A 496 -16.96 24.41 -14.63
CA LEU A 496 -18.15 25.22 -14.41
C LEU A 496 -17.81 26.52 -13.68
N ASN A 497 -16.94 26.47 -12.67
CA ASN A 497 -16.44 27.67 -12.00
C ASN A 497 -15.75 28.61 -13.00
N LEU A 498 -14.87 28.10 -13.86
CA LEU A 498 -14.18 28.90 -14.88
C LEU A 498 -15.14 29.49 -15.93
N VAL A 499 -16.15 28.72 -16.34
CA VAL A 499 -17.19 29.17 -17.27
C VAL A 499 -18.00 30.33 -16.71
N VAL A 500 -18.32 30.29 -15.43
CA VAL A 500 -19.07 31.35 -14.75
C VAL A 500 -18.19 32.57 -14.45
N THR A 501 -16.97 32.35 -13.98
CA THR A 501 -16.11 33.41 -13.40
C THR A 501 -15.10 34.00 -14.39
N ALA A 502 -14.70 33.25 -15.42
CA ALA A 502 -13.69 33.64 -16.40
C ALA A 502 -14.15 33.39 -17.86
N PRO A 503 -15.31 33.94 -18.30
CA PRO A 503 -15.87 33.66 -19.63
C PRO A 503 -14.97 34.13 -20.79
N ASP A 504 -14.13 35.14 -20.58
CA ASP A 504 -13.18 35.63 -21.58
C ASP A 504 -12.08 34.61 -21.88
N LEU A 505 -11.61 33.88 -20.85
CA LEU A 505 -10.66 32.77 -21.01
C LEU A 505 -11.29 31.68 -21.88
N VAL A 506 -12.51 31.26 -21.54
CA VAL A 506 -13.25 30.21 -22.27
C VAL A 506 -13.42 30.55 -23.75
N ARG A 507 -13.65 31.83 -24.10
CA ARG A 507 -13.76 32.25 -25.50
C ARG A 507 -12.45 32.23 -26.28
N ARG A 508 -11.32 32.46 -25.60
CA ARG A 508 -10.01 32.69 -26.24
C ARG A 508 -9.18 31.42 -26.34
N ASP A 509 -9.21 30.60 -25.30
CA ASP A 509 -8.35 29.43 -25.21
C ASP A 509 -8.94 28.23 -25.97
N LYS A 510 -8.11 27.60 -26.80
CA LYS A 510 -8.49 26.46 -27.65
C LYS A 510 -8.76 25.19 -26.85
N CYS A 511 -8.23 25.07 -25.63
CA CYS A 511 -8.49 23.89 -24.79
C CYS A 511 -9.99 23.71 -24.53
N PHE A 512 -10.73 24.81 -24.29
CA PHE A 512 -12.18 24.78 -24.10
C PHE A 512 -12.98 24.40 -25.36
N SER A 513 -12.44 24.67 -26.55
CA SER A 513 -13.05 24.18 -27.80
C SER A 513 -12.90 22.66 -27.94
N SER A 514 -11.76 22.12 -27.52
CA SER A 514 -11.51 20.67 -27.51
C SER A 514 -12.35 19.96 -26.45
N LEU A 515 -12.46 20.57 -25.25
CA LEU A 515 -13.35 20.10 -24.20
C LEU A 515 -14.82 20.11 -24.66
N MET A 516 -15.28 21.18 -25.32
CA MET A 516 -16.62 21.25 -25.88
C MET A 516 -16.88 20.10 -26.88
N ASP A 517 -15.97 19.86 -27.83
CA ASP A 517 -16.12 18.76 -28.80
C ASP A 517 -16.25 17.39 -28.11
N LEU A 518 -15.52 17.18 -27.02
CA LEU A 518 -15.68 15.97 -26.21
C LEU A 518 -17.05 15.93 -25.53
N LEU A 519 -17.46 16.98 -24.81
CA LEU A 519 -18.75 17.02 -24.10
C LEU A 519 -19.93 16.76 -25.03
N LEU A 520 -19.90 17.30 -26.25
CA LEU A 520 -20.92 17.07 -27.28
C LEU A 520 -21.07 15.59 -27.65
N LYS A 521 -19.97 14.83 -27.62
CA LYS A 521 -19.95 13.38 -27.92
C LYS A 521 -20.25 12.53 -26.69
N SER A 522 -19.87 12.99 -25.50
CA SER A 522 -19.98 12.24 -24.24
C SER A 522 -21.43 12.08 -23.77
N LEU A 523 -22.24 13.14 -23.74
CA LEU A 523 -23.58 13.06 -23.15
C LEU A 523 -24.51 12.04 -23.85
N PRO A 524 -24.58 11.99 -25.20
CA PRO A 524 -25.39 10.97 -25.88
C PRO A 524 -24.96 9.54 -25.55
N PHE A 525 -23.68 9.32 -25.22
CA PHE A 525 -23.12 8.02 -24.86
C PHE A 525 -23.37 7.65 -23.39
N LEU A 526 -23.37 8.63 -22.49
CA LEU A 526 -23.65 8.41 -21.06
C LEU A 526 -25.12 8.17 -20.75
N LEU A 527 -26.03 8.85 -21.44
CA LEU A 527 -27.46 8.80 -21.09
C LEU A 527 -28.08 7.40 -21.03
N PRO A 528 -27.73 6.45 -21.92
CA PRO A 528 -28.21 5.08 -21.80
C PRO A 528 -27.72 4.36 -20.53
N GLN A 529 -26.63 4.82 -19.92
CA GLN A 529 -25.96 4.19 -18.78
C GLN A 529 -26.46 4.78 -17.45
N LYS A 530 -27.49 4.15 -16.87
CA LYS A 530 -28.18 4.66 -15.67
C LYS A 530 -27.31 4.74 -14.42
N ASP A 531 -26.19 4.04 -14.39
CA ASP A 531 -25.28 4.05 -13.23
C ASP A 531 -24.40 5.32 -13.18
N HIS A 532 -24.39 6.13 -14.26
CA HIS A 532 -23.55 7.33 -14.40
C HIS A 532 -24.35 8.64 -14.50
N LEU A 533 -25.55 8.68 -13.90
CA LEU A 533 -26.46 9.84 -14.02
C LEU A 533 -25.86 11.13 -13.47
N VAL A 534 -25.06 11.07 -12.40
CA VAL A 534 -24.39 12.25 -11.82
C VAL A 534 -23.39 12.85 -12.81
N LEU A 535 -22.55 12.01 -13.43
CA LEU A 535 -21.63 12.47 -14.46
C LEU A 535 -22.39 13.01 -15.68
N ALA A 536 -23.49 12.36 -16.09
CA ALA A 536 -24.34 12.85 -17.18
C ALA A 536 -24.92 14.24 -16.87
N ALA A 537 -25.40 14.47 -15.65
CA ALA A 537 -25.89 15.79 -15.19
C ALA A 537 -24.79 16.85 -15.25
N ASN A 538 -23.59 16.52 -14.78
CA ASN A 538 -22.43 17.41 -14.77
C ASN A 538 -22.00 17.78 -16.20
N ILE A 539 -21.90 16.81 -17.11
CA ILE A 539 -21.55 17.04 -18.52
C ILE A 539 -22.64 17.84 -19.23
N ALA A 540 -23.92 17.53 -19.00
CA ALA A 540 -25.02 18.28 -19.58
C ALA A 540 -24.98 19.75 -19.15
N THR A 541 -24.81 20.00 -17.85
CA THR A 541 -24.75 21.36 -17.28
C THR A 541 -23.55 22.14 -17.83
N LEU A 542 -22.36 21.54 -17.77
CA LEU A 542 -21.14 22.18 -18.28
C LEU A 542 -21.24 22.47 -19.78
N GLY A 543 -21.68 21.49 -20.58
CA GLY A 543 -21.81 21.63 -22.02
C GLY A 543 -22.82 22.72 -22.41
N LEU A 544 -23.98 22.79 -21.76
CA LEU A 544 -24.96 23.86 -21.99
C LEU A 544 -24.41 25.26 -21.64
N MET A 545 -23.72 25.37 -20.50
CA MET A 545 -23.13 26.62 -20.05
C MET A 545 -21.99 27.09 -20.95
N MET A 546 -21.10 26.18 -21.36
CA MET A 546 -20.05 26.48 -22.33
C MET A 546 -20.62 26.83 -23.71
N ALA A 547 -21.70 26.16 -24.15
CA ALA A 547 -22.31 26.41 -25.45
C ALA A 547 -22.84 27.84 -25.56
N ARG A 548 -23.36 28.39 -24.46
CA ARG A 548 -23.77 29.80 -24.38
C ARG A 548 -22.59 30.77 -24.61
N ILE A 549 -21.40 30.44 -24.13
CA ILE A 549 -20.20 31.28 -24.27
C ILE A 549 -19.55 31.11 -25.65
N LEU A 550 -19.47 29.87 -26.12
CA LEU A 550 -18.84 29.47 -27.39
C LEU A 550 -19.79 29.58 -28.59
N ALA A 551 -20.92 30.29 -28.46
CA ALA A 551 -22.03 30.41 -29.42
C ALA A 551 -21.68 31.01 -30.81
N SER A 552 -20.41 31.07 -31.18
CA SER A 552 -19.99 31.40 -32.54
C SER A 552 -20.64 30.44 -33.55
N PRO A 553 -21.23 30.94 -34.66
CA PRO A 553 -21.93 30.11 -35.63
C PRO A 553 -21.15 28.91 -36.15
N ALA A 554 -19.81 29.00 -36.21
CA ALA A 554 -18.98 27.96 -36.82
C ALA A 554 -18.78 26.69 -35.97
N VAL A 555 -18.87 26.77 -34.63
CA VAL A 555 -18.53 25.64 -33.74
C VAL A 555 -19.76 24.79 -33.39
N LEU A 556 -20.93 25.43 -33.26
CA LEU A 556 -22.16 24.78 -32.77
C LEU A 556 -23.27 24.67 -33.82
N GLN A 557 -23.27 25.47 -34.89
CA GLN A 557 -24.36 25.39 -35.87
C GLN A 557 -24.16 24.26 -36.88
N GLY A 558 -25.07 23.30 -36.86
CA GLY A 558 -25.25 22.32 -37.94
C GLY A 558 -24.44 21.04 -37.82
N THR A 559 -23.56 20.88 -36.83
CA THR A 559 -22.84 19.62 -36.61
C THR A 559 -23.77 18.54 -36.06
N ARG A 560 -23.53 17.29 -36.46
CA ARG A 560 -24.30 16.13 -35.98
C ARG A 560 -24.17 15.97 -34.46
N ALA A 561 -22.95 16.09 -33.93
CA ALA A 561 -22.68 15.99 -32.49
C ALA A 561 -23.45 17.04 -31.67
N ALA A 562 -23.53 18.30 -32.14
CA ALA A 562 -24.32 19.33 -31.46
C ALA A 562 -25.81 18.98 -31.41
N LYS A 563 -26.39 18.51 -32.52
CA LYS A 563 -27.81 18.08 -32.54
C LYS A 563 -28.07 16.91 -31.60
N GLU A 564 -27.18 15.92 -31.60
CA GLU A 564 -27.26 14.75 -30.72
C GLU A 564 -27.14 15.16 -29.24
N PHE A 565 -26.18 16.03 -28.91
CA PHE A 565 -26.00 16.59 -27.56
C PHE A 565 -27.22 17.37 -27.07
N PHE A 566 -27.71 18.34 -27.82
CA PHE A 566 -28.86 19.14 -27.38
C PHE A 566 -30.13 18.29 -27.30
N GLY A 567 -30.31 17.33 -28.21
CA GLY A 567 -31.40 16.35 -28.12
C GLY A 567 -31.28 15.45 -26.90
N ALA A 568 -30.06 15.01 -26.57
CA ALA A 568 -29.72 14.28 -25.35
C ALA A 568 -30.02 15.09 -24.08
N ALA A 569 -29.56 16.34 -24.00
CA ALA A 569 -29.80 17.23 -22.88
C ALA A 569 -31.30 17.52 -22.68
N LEU A 570 -32.06 17.74 -23.76
CA LEU A 570 -33.51 17.92 -23.69
C LEU A 570 -34.23 16.67 -23.16
N ARG A 571 -33.83 15.48 -23.60
CA ARG A 571 -34.37 14.21 -23.08
C ARG A 571 -34.05 14.03 -21.60
N PHE A 572 -32.78 14.21 -21.23
CA PHE A 572 -32.33 14.10 -19.84
C PHE A 572 -33.13 15.01 -18.91
N LEU A 573 -33.21 16.31 -19.23
CA LEU A 573 -33.94 17.29 -18.42
C LEU A 573 -35.45 17.05 -18.43
N GLY A 574 -36.01 16.59 -19.55
CA GLY A 574 -37.43 16.27 -19.68
C GLY A 574 -37.85 15.04 -18.88
N GLU A 575 -37.05 13.98 -18.91
CA GLU A 575 -37.30 12.72 -18.20
C GLU A 575 -37.00 12.80 -16.70
N ALA A 576 -36.07 13.68 -16.30
CA ALA A 576 -35.75 13.93 -14.91
C ALA A 576 -36.92 14.53 -14.11
N HIS A 577 -37.97 15.04 -14.76
CA HIS A 577 -39.11 15.66 -14.07
C HIS A 577 -40.43 14.95 -14.36
N CYS A 578 -41.17 14.61 -13.31
CA CYS A 578 -42.52 14.06 -13.38
C CYS A 578 -43.55 15.04 -12.81
N ALA A 579 -44.75 15.09 -13.39
CA ALA A 579 -45.85 15.88 -12.86
C ALA A 579 -46.38 15.22 -11.58
N ARG A 580 -46.31 15.92 -10.43
CA ARG A 580 -46.94 15.45 -9.19
C ARG A 580 -48.45 15.62 -9.35
N GLY A 581 -49.21 14.53 -9.18
CA GLY A 581 -50.66 14.49 -9.40
C GLY A 581 -51.37 15.64 -8.69
N ALA A 582 -52.03 16.50 -9.47
CA ALA A 582 -52.80 17.62 -8.94
C ALA A 582 -54.05 17.09 -8.23
N ALA A 583 -54.15 17.27 -6.91
CA ALA A 583 -55.46 17.39 -6.30
C ALA A 583 -56.15 18.61 -6.96
N ALA A 584 -57.39 18.41 -7.42
CA ALA A 584 -58.09 19.32 -8.32
C ALA A 584 -57.96 20.80 -7.90
N GLY A 585 -57.28 21.60 -8.73
CA GLY A 585 -57.29 23.07 -8.63
C GLY A 585 -55.95 23.76 -8.34
N HIS A 586 -54.82 23.07 -8.21
CA HIS A 586 -53.50 23.72 -8.08
C HIS A 586 -52.55 23.33 -9.21
N ARG A 587 -51.74 24.29 -9.69
CA ARG A 587 -50.69 24.08 -10.71
C ARG A 587 -49.83 22.89 -10.27
N GLY A 588 -49.72 21.87 -11.12
CA GLY A 588 -48.93 20.67 -10.82
C GLY A 588 -47.50 21.05 -10.47
N ALA A 589 -47.04 20.65 -9.29
CA ALA A 589 -45.64 20.79 -8.92
C ALA A 589 -44.82 19.76 -9.72
N LEU A 590 -43.73 20.20 -10.35
CA LEU A 590 -42.73 19.30 -10.92
C LEU A 590 -41.95 18.66 -9.76
N ALA A 591 -41.80 17.34 -9.80
CA ALA A 591 -40.94 16.59 -8.89
C ALA A 591 -39.86 15.89 -9.69
N VAL A 592 -38.69 15.67 -9.08
CA VAL A 592 -37.65 14.83 -9.69
C VAL A 592 -38.17 13.39 -9.79
N SER A 593 -38.01 12.76 -10.95
CA SER A 593 -38.40 11.39 -11.21
C SER A 593 -37.61 10.44 -10.30
N PRO A 594 -38.20 9.41 -9.66
CA PRO A 594 -37.46 8.45 -8.84
C PRO A 594 -36.40 7.63 -9.58
N ALA A 595 -36.41 7.69 -10.91
CA ALA A 595 -35.41 7.05 -11.77
C ALA A 595 -34.16 7.91 -12.00
N TYR A 596 -34.14 9.13 -11.45
CA TYR A 596 -33.10 10.15 -11.52
C TYR A 596 -32.77 10.64 -10.11
#